data_AF-A0A926BXU9-F1
#
_entry.id   AF-A0A926BXU9-F1
#
_cell.length_a   1.000
_cell.length_b   1.000
_cell.length_c   1.000
_cell.angle_alpha   90.00
_cell.angle_beta   90.00
_cell.angle_gamma   90.00
#
_symmetry.space_group_name_H-M   'P 1'
#
loop_
_entity.id
_entity.type
_entity.pdbx_description
1 polymer ?
#
loop_
_entity_poly.entity_id
_entity_poly.type
_entity_poly.pdbx_seq_one_letter_code
_entity_poly.pdbx_strand_id
1 'polypeptide(L)' 'KNYYNERWLLRGPIDKDVLFIAKINRTASLDSLPDATRLGEKNGFVFYRRAKK' A
#
# COMPACT_ATOMS: atom_id res chain seq x y z
N LYS A 1 -20.54 8.98 -7.01
CA LYS A 1 -19.52 8.17 -7.72
C LYS A 1 -18.26 8.13 -6.85
N ASN A 2 -17.81 6.95 -6.40
CA ASN A 2 -16.85 6.76 -5.29
C ASN A 2 -15.47 6.23 -5.76
N TYR A 3 -15.04 6.66 -6.95
CA TYR A 3 -13.88 6.10 -7.65
C TYR A 3 -12.53 6.29 -6.94
N TYR A 4 -12.44 7.23 -5.99
CA TYR A 4 -11.23 7.53 -5.21
C TYR A 4 -11.32 7.08 -3.75
N ASN A 5 -12.20 6.12 -3.44
CA ASN A 5 -12.29 5.61 -2.07
C ASN A 5 -11.11 4.67 -1.77
N GLU A 6 -9.97 5.28 -1.43
CA GLU A 6 -8.75 4.58 -1.03
C GLU A 6 -8.87 3.92 0.35
N ARG A 7 -9.92 4.23 1.12
CA ARG A 7 -10.08 3.74 2.50
C ARG A 7 -10.18 2.21 2.54
N TRP A 8 -10.88 1.61 1.58
CA TRP A 8 -10.96 0.15 1.48
C TRP A 8 -9.59 -0.47 1.23
N LEU A 9 -8.85 0.08 0.26
CA LEU A 9 -7.55 -0.43 -0.15
C LEU A 9 -6.49 -0.30 0.96
N LEU A 10 -6.46 0.87 1.62
CA LEU A 10 -5.47 1.20 2.64
C LEU A 10 -5.81 0.63 4.03
N ARG A 11 -7.09 0.65 4.43
CA ARG A 11 -7.50 0.34 5.82
C ARG A 11 -8.73 -0.55 5.93
N GLY A 12 -9.35 -0.91 4.81
CA GLY A 12 -10.52 -1.78 4.79
C GLY A 12 -10.14 -3.26 4.80
N PRO A 13 -11.16 -4.12 4.92
CA PRO A 13 -10.99 -5.56 4.82
C PRO A 13 -10.56 -5.93 3.40
N ILE A 14 -9.48 -6.71 3.31
CA ILE A 14 -8.97 -7.27 2.07
C ILE A 14 -9.19 -8.77 2.06
N ASP A 15 -9.58 -9.30 0.92
CA ASP A 15 -9.83 -10.72 0.69
C ASP A 15 -8.63 -11.44 0.06
N LYS A 16 -7.61 -10.68 -0.37
CA LYS A 16 -6.35 -11.12 -1.00
C LYS A 16 -5.21 -10.16 -0.63
N ASP A 17 -3.97 -10.62 -0.80
CA ASP A 17 -2.79 -9.76 -0.66
C ASP A 17 -2.88 -8.57 -1.62
N VAL A 18 -2.48 -7.40 -1.12
CA VAL A 18 -2.43 -6.16 -1.90
C VAL A 18 -0.99 -5.75 -2.11
N LEU A 19 -0.63 -5.49 -3.36
CA LEU A 19 0.67 -4.93 -3.73
C LEU A 19 0.53 -3.45 -4.06
N PHE A 20 1.36 -2.63 -3.43
CA PHE A 20 1.43 -1.20 -3.72
C PHE A 20 2.75 -0.84 -4.38
N ILE A 21 2.68 0.16 -5.25
CA ILE A 21 3.84 0.84 -5.82
C ILE A 21 3.65 2.32 -5.52
N ALA A 22 4.64 2.93 -4.88
CA ALA A 22 4.66 4.36 -4.60
C ALA A 22 5.96 4.98 -5.08
N LYS A 23 5.94 6.28 -5.38
CA LYS A 23 7.17 7.04 -5.53
C LYS A 23 7.89 7.10 -4.18
N ILE A 24 9.21 7.06 -4.20
CA ILE A 24 10.06 7.08 -2.99
C ILE A 24 9.77 8.26 -2.06
N ASN A 25 9.32 9.40 -2.60
CA ASN A 25 8.96 10.59 -1.83
C ASN A 25 7.47 10.67 -1.45
N ARG A 26 6.68 9.61 -1.68
CA ARG A 26 5.23 9.55 -1.40
C ARG A 26 4.85 8.25 -0.67
N THR A 27 5.69 7.81 0.27
CA THR A 27 5.48 6.55 1.00
C THR A 27 4.82 6.70 2.36
N ALA A 28 4.76 7.91 2.93
CA ALA A 28 4.33 8.14 4.31
C ALA A 28 3.00 7.45 4.69
N SER A 29 2.01 7.49 3.79
CA SER A 29 0.73 6.81 4.03
C SER A 29 0.86 5.29 4.10
N LEU A 30 1.71 4.69 3.26
CA LEU A 30 1.96 3.23 3.23
C LEU A 30 2.85 2.78 4.39
N ASP A 31 3.85 3.60 4.76
CA ASP A 31 4.71 3.34 5.93
C ASP A 31 3.90 3.37 7.24
N SER A 32 2.79 4.10 7.27
CA SER A 32 1.88 4.15 8.42
C SER A 32 0.92 2.95 8.52
N LEU A 33 0.85 2.08 7.51
CA LEU A 33 -0.05 0.93 7.53
C LEU A 33 0.55 -0.20 8.38
N PRO A 34 -0.15 -0.64 9.44
CA PRO A 34 0.40 -1.62 10.38
C PRO A 34 0.53 -3.04 9.77
N ASP A 35 -0.15 -3.30 8.66
CA ASP A 35 -0.17 -4.57 7.96
C ASP A 35 0.53 -4.51 6.58
N ALA A 36 1.22 -3.40 6.28
CA ALA A 36 2.04 -3.28 5.08
C ALA A 36 3.52 -3.53 5.39
N THR A 37 4.18 -4.32 4.55
CA THR A 37 5.61 -4.58 4.59
C THR A 37 6.27 -4.02 3.34
N ARG A 38 7.37 -3.28 3.53
CA ARG A 38 8.20 -2.79 2.44
C ARG A 38 9.00 -3.95 1.83
N LEU A 39 8.86 -4.17 0.53
CA LEU A 39 9.53 -5.26 -0.19
C LEU A 39 10.88 -4.82 -0.78
N GLY A 40 11.02 -3.54 -1.14
CA GLY A 40 12.24 -3.02 -1.72
C GLY A 40 12.02 -1.75 -2.52
N GLU A 41 13.08 -1.29 -3.16
CA GLU A 41 13.13 -0.03 -3.91
C GLU A 41 13.86 -0.23 -5.24
N LYS A 42 13.36 0.39 -6.32
CA LYS A 42 14.02 0.38 -7.62
C LYS A 42 13.58 1.59 -8.46
N ASN A 43 14.53 2.28 -9.08
CA ASN A 43 14.28 3.39 -10.02
C ASN A 43 13.35 4.49 -9.48
N GLY A 44 13.50 4.86 -8.19
CA GLY A 44 12.66 5.89 -7.55
C GLY A 44 11.26 5.43 -7.13
N PHE A 45 10.99 4.12 -7.20
CA PHE A 45 9.77 3.50 -6.70
C PHE A 45 10.05 2.58 -5.52
N VAL A 46 9.05 2.46 -4.66
CA VAL A 46 9.05 1.60 -3.49
C VAL A 46 7.87 0.64 -3.60
N PHE A 47 8.14 -0.63 -3.32
CA PHE A 47 7.18 -1.71 -3.41
C PHE A 47 6.75 -2.14 -2.00
N TYR A 48 5.45 -2.35 -1.80
CA TYR A 48 4.89 -2.83 -0.55
C TYR A 48 3.98 -4.02 -0.79
N ARG A 49 3.88 -4.89 0.21
CA ARG A 49 2.84 -5.91 0.32
C ARG A 49 2.06 -5.71 1.60
N ARG A 50 0.75 -5.61 1.48
CA ARG A 50 -0.18 -5.73 2.61
C ARG A 50 -0.76 -7.14 2.58
N ALA A 51 -0.39 -7.95 3.57
CA ALA A 51 -0.82 -9.33 3.63
C ALA A 51 -2.31 -9.40 4.01
N LYS A 52 -3.05 -10.29 3.35
CA LYS A 52 -4.40 -10.64 3.80
C LYS A 52 -4.31 -11.21 5.22
N LYS A 53 -5.14 -10.70 6.12
CA LYS A 53 -5.37 -11.31 7.44
C LYS A 53 -6.46 -12.35 7.37
#